data_AF-A0A920FI21-F1
#
_entry.id   AF-A0A920FI21-F1
#
_cell.length_a   1.000
_cell.length_b   1.000
_cell.length_c   1.000
_cell.angle_alpha   90.00
_cell.angle_beta   90.00
_cell.angle_gamma   90.00
#
_symmetry.space_group_name_H-M   'P 1'
#
loop_
_entity.id
_entity.type
_entity.pdbx_description
1 polymer ?
#
loop_
_entity_poly.entity_id
_entity_poly.type
_entity_poly.pdbx_seq_one_letter_code
_entity_poly.pdbx_strand_id
1 'polypeptide(L)' 'MKEFNEFISDVEVASPGRINLIGEHIDYNGGHVLPASIDKKIVFKFRKRNDQRFL' A
#
# COMPACT_ATOMS: atom_id res chain seq x y z
N MET A 1 15.39 -0.37 -9.26
CA MET A 1 14.78 -1.66 -8.85
C MET A 1 15.77 -2.62 -8.22
N LYS A 2 17.00 -2.75 -8.73
CA LYS A 2 18.01 -3.65 -8.16
C LYS A 2 18.26 -3.38 -6.67
N GLU A 3 18.47 -2.12 -6.31
CA GLU A 3 18.63 -1.68 -4.91
C GLU A 3 17.42 -1.97 -4.02
N PHE A 4 16.19 -1.85 -4.55
CA PHE A 4 14.98 -2.16 -3.79
C PHE A 4 14.86 -3.66 -3.48
N ASN A 5 15.27 -4.51 -4.42
CA ASN A 5 15.24 -5.95 -4.23
C ASN A 5 16.38 -6.44 -3.33
N GLU A 6 17.50 -5.73 -3.30
CA GLU A 6 18.67 -6.03 -2.47
C GLU A 6 18.59 -5.43 -1.07
N PHE A 7 17.70 -4.46 -0.81
CA PHE A 7 17.49 -3.88 0.51
C PHE A 7 16.96 -4.91 1.50
N ILE A 8 17.77 -5.22 2.53
CA ILE A 8 17.38 -6.08 3.65
C ILE A 8 16.52 -5.26 4.61
N SER A 9 15.23 -5.57 4.64
CA SER A 9 14.23 -4.94 5.51
C SER A 9 13.85 -5.84 6.68
N ASP A 10 13.54 -5.22 7.82
CA ASP A 10 12.92 -5.90 8.97
C ASP A 10 11.41 -6.05 8.76
N VAL A 11 10.78 -5.10 8.07
CA VAL A 11 9.34 -5.08 7.79
C VAL A 11 9.11 -4.66 6.35
N GLU A 12 8.21 -5.37 5.67
CA GLU A 12 7.67 -4.99 4.37
C GLU A 12 6.16 -4.82 4.48
N VAL A 13 5.63 -3.75 3.90
CA VAL A 13 4.19 -3.50 3.79
C VAL A 13 3.82 -3.29 2.33
N ALA A 14 2.71 -3.89 1.92
CA ALA A 14 2.16 -3.75 0.59
C ALA A 14 0.72 -3.24 0.67
N SER A 15 0.42 -2.19 -0.08
CA SER A 15 -0.92 -1.64 -0.22
C SER A 15 -1.37 -1.77 -1.68
N PRO A 16 -2.33 -2.66 -1.99
CA PRO A 16 -2.84 -2.78 -3.36
C PRO A 16 -3.67 -1.54 -3.71
N GLY A 17 -3.59 -1.12 -4.97
CA GLY A 17 -4.62 -0.26 -5.54
C GLY A 17 -5.97 -0.99 -5.56
N ARG A 18 -7.02 -0.25 -5.88
CA ARG A 18 -8.36 -0.81 -6.10
C ARG A 18 -8.95 -0.33 -7.41
N ILE A 19 -9.88 -1.12 -7.92
CA ILE A 19 -10.88 -0.68 -8.88
C ILE A 19 -12.25 -0.82 -8.21
N ASN A 20 -13.17 0.06 -8.57
CA ASN A 20 -14.56 -0.07 -8.18
C ASN A 20 -15.32 -0.81 -9.27
N LEU A 21 -15.99 -1.90 -8.91
CA LEU A 21 -16.83 -2.64 -9.84
C LEU A 21 -18.19 -1.97 -10.04
N ILE A 22 -18.74 -1.40 -8.94
CA ILE A 22 -19.99 -0.62 -8.93
C ILE A 22 -20.02 0.31 -7.70
N GLY A 23 -20.80 1.39 -7.81
CA GLY A 23 -21.00 2.38 -6.74
C GLY A 23 -20.09 3.61 -6.84
N GLU A 24 -19.86 4.11 -8.06
CA GLU A 24 -19.14 5.38 -8.24
C GLU A 24 -19.91 6.56 -7.63
N HIS A 25 -19.18 7.47 -6.99
CA HIS A 25 -19.71 8.74 -6.46
C HIS A 25 -20.84 8.64 -5.42
N ILE A 26 -21.00 7.50 -4.75
CA ILE A 26 -22.01 7.34 -3.69
C ILE A 26 -21.40 7.07 -2.31
N ASP A 27 -20.11 6.74 -2.25
CA ASP A 27 -19.37 6.48 -1.01
C ASP A 27 -19.37 7.70 -0.08
N TYR A 28 -19.14 8.89 -0.60
CA TYR A 28 -19.20 10.12 0.18
C TYR A 28 -20.61 10.51 0.64
N ASN A 29 -21.64 9.85 0.11
CA ASN A 29 -23.03 9.99 0.55
C ASN A 29 -23.47 8.86 1.51
N GLY A 30 -22.54 8.00 1.96
CA GLY A 30 -22.84 6.85 2.83
C GLY A 30 -23.45 5.65 2.10
N GLY A 31 -23.42 5.64 0.77
CA GLY A 31 -23.84 4.49 -0.03
C GLY A 31 -22.85 3.33 0.05
N HIS A 32 -23.34 2.11 -0.18
CA HIS A 32 -22.48 0.93 -0.29
C HIS A 32 -21.80 0.88 -1.66
N VAL A 33 -20.53 0.46 -1.68
CA VAL A 33 -19.72 0.30 -2.89
C VAL A 33 -19.15 -1.11 -2.96
N LEU A 34 -18.84 -1.59 -4.17
CA LEU A 34 -18.22 -2.90 -4.38
C LEU A 34 -16.82 -2.74 -5.03
N PRO A 35 -15.79 -2.40 -4.24
CA PRO A 35 -14.42 -2.34 -4.72
C PRO A 35 -13.77 -3.72 -4.72
N ALA A 36 -12.76 -3.88 -5.58
CA ALA A 36 -11.85 -5.02 -5.57
C ALA A 36 -10.40 -4.52 -5.66
N SER A 37 -9.49 -5.18 -4.94
CA SER A 37 -8.06 -4.92 -5.06
C SER A 37 -7.54 -5.34 -6.43
N ILE A 38 -6.55 -4.62 -6.96
CA ILE A 38 -5.83 -4.97 -8.19
C ILE A 38 -4.41 -5.42 -7.89
N ASP A 39 -3.76 -6.05 -8.87
CA ASP A 39 -2.39 -6.56 -8.72
C ASP A 39 -1.32 -5.47 -8.63
N LYS A 40 -1.65 -4.22 -8.99
CA LYS A 40 -0.75 -3.07 -8.83
C LYS A 40 -0.75 -2.61 -7.38
N LYS A 41 0.44 -2.49 -6.80
CA LYS A 41 0.64 -2.24 -5.37
C LYS A 41 1.70 -1.17 -5.16
N ILE A 42 1.58 -0.44 -4.06
CA ILE A 42 2.68 0.33 -3.47
C ILE A 42 3.31 -0.56 -2.40
N VAL A 43 4.63 -0.74 -2.47
CA VAL A 43 5.37 -1.55 -1.50
C VAL A 43 6.40 -0.67 -0.81
N PHE A 44 6.39 -0.69 0.52
CA PHE A 44 7.41 -0.07 1.34
C PHE A 44 8.18 -1.12 2.13
N LYS A 45 9.49 -0.92 2.20
CA LYS A 45 10.42 -1.74 2.97
C LYS A 45 11.08 -0.87 4.02
N PHE A 46 11.07 -1.33 5.27
CA PHE A 46 11.61 -0.59 6.42
C PHE A 46 12.66 -1.42 7.14
N ARG A 47 13.69 -0.75 7.65
CA ARG A 47 14.66 -1.32 8.58
C ARG A 47 14.85 -0.34 9.72
N LYS A 48 14.87 -0.84 10.96
CA LYS A 48 15.10 0.00 12.14
C LYS A 48 16.52 0.56 12.10
N ARG A 49 16.65 1.84 12.44
CA ARG A 49 17.96 2.47 12.63
C ARG A 49 18.44 2.29 14.06
N ASN A 50 19.76 2.34 14.23
CA ASN A 50 20.42 2.17 15.52
C ASN A 50 20.62 3.50 16.26
N ASP A 51 20.23 4.64 15.68
CA ASP A 51 20.53 5.98 16.18
C ASP A 51 19.34 6.74 16.79
N GLN A 52 18.27 6.03 17.17
CA GLN A 52 17.02 6.57 17.75
C GLN A 52 16.35 7.69 16.93
N ARG A 53 16.74 7.86 15.66
CA ARG A 53 16.13 8.82 14.75
C ARG A 53 15.03 8.17 13.93
N PHE A 54 13.99 8.95 13.64
CA PHE A 54 12.99 8.61 12.65
C PHE A 54 13.56 9.01 11.27
N LEU A 55 13.63 8.04 10.34
CA LEU A 55 14.18 8.12 8.96
C LEU A 55 15.68 7.89 8.82
#